data_AF-D5X9B0-F1
#
_entry.id   AF-D5X9B0-F1
#
_cell.length_a   1.000
_cell.length_b   1.000
_cell.length_c   1.000
_cell.angle_alpha   90.00
_cell.angle_beta   90.00
_cell.angle_gamma   90.00
#
_symmetry.space_group_name_H-M   'P 1'
#
loop_
_entity.id
_entity.type
_entity.pdbx_description
1 polymer ?
#
loop_
_entity_poly.entity_id
_entity_poly.type
_entity_poly.pdbx_seq_one_letter_code
_entity_poly.pdbx_strand_id
1 'polypeptide(L)'
;MFMGEFQHTIDAKGRVIIPAKFREGLGDKFIATKGLDNCLFLYPMEEWRLLEQKMKSLPFTRADARAFVRFFFSGATECEVDKQGRILLPANLRSHARLDKEVVVIGVSTRVEIWSREEWEKYSRQSESTYEELAEKIVDFDLGI
;
A
#
# COMPACT_ATOMS: atom_id res chain seq x y z
N MET A 1 -13.08 6.17 -2.30
CA MET A 1 -11.79 6.77 -2.75
C MET A 1 -10.98 7.16 -1.53
N PHE A 2 -9.72 6.73 -1.46
CA PHE A 2 -8.78 7.09 -0.40
C PHE A 2 -7.91 8.26 -0.84
N MET A 3 -7.77 9.26 0.03
CA MET A 3 -6.91 10.43 -0.19
C MET A 3 -6.44 11.05 1.12
N GLY A 4 -5.28 11.69 1.09
CA GLY A 4 -4.67 12.38 2.23
C GLY A 4 -3.53 11.58 2.86
N GLU A 5 -2.80 12.25 3.75
CA GLU A 5 -1.62 11.75 4.46
C GLU A 5 -1.83 11.88 5.97
N PHE A 6 -1.47 10.83 6.72
CA PHE A 6 -1.65 10.76 8.17
C PHE A 6 -0.40 10.18 8.84
N GLN A 7 0.07 10.82 9.90
CA GLN A 7 1.25 10.37 10.63
C GLN A 7 0.86 9.66 11.93
N HIS A 8 1.41 8.47 12.13
CA HIS A 8 1.16 7.63 13.28
C HIS A 8 2.46 6.95 13.76
N THR A 9 2.34 6.10 14.77
CA THR A 9 3.43 5.23 15.20
C THR A 9 3.01 3.77 15.14
N ILE A 10 3.99 2.89 15.02
CA ILE A 10 3.83 1.46 15.24
C ILE A 10 4.17 1.13 16.68
N ASP A 11 3.31 0.36 17.35
CA ASP A 11 3.58 -0.05 18.72
C ASP A 11 4.51 -1.27 18.81
N ALA A 12 4.97 -1.59 20.02
CA ALA A 12 5.89 -2.72 20.26
C ALA A 12 5.33 -4.10 19.85
N LYS A 13 4.02 -4.22 19.64
CA LYS A 13 3.37 -5.45 19.15
C LYS A 13 3.21 -5.46 17.63
N GLY A 14 3.64 -4.41 16.94
CA GLY A 14 3.50 -4.26 15.50
C GLY A 14 2.12 -3.76 15.08
N ARG A 15 1.39 -3.04 15.95
CA ARG A 15 0.08 -2.49 15.61
C ARG A 15 0.17 -1.04 15.14
N VAL A 16 -0.59 -0.71 14.11
CA VAL A 16 -0.66 0.63 13.50
C VAL A 16 -2.10 1.13 13.51
N ILE A 17 -2.29 2.40 13.83
CA ILE A 17 -3.61 3.07 13.73
C ILE A 17 -3.98 3.25 12.27
N ILE A 18 -5.19 2.88 11.91
CA ILE A 18 -5.79 3.21 10.60
C ILE A 18 -6.66 4.46 10.76
N PRO A 19 -6.38 5.55 10.04
CA PRO A 19 -7.18 6.78 10.08
C PRO A 19 -8.67 6.49 9.88
N ALA A 20 -9.53 7.18 10.64
CA ALA A 20 -10.99 6.94 10.61
C ALA A 20 -11.57 7.01 9.19
N LYS A 21 -11.15 8.00 8.40
CA LYS A 21 -11.56 8.16 6.99
C LYS A 21 -11.21 6.96 6.11
N PHE A 22 -10.13 6.26 6.41
CA PHE A 22 -9.71 5.08 5.65
C PHE A 22 -10.41 3.81 6.13
N ARG A 23 -10.75 3.72 7.42
CA ARG A 23 -11.52 2.58 7.96
C ARG A 23 -12.88 2.44 7.27
N GLU A 24 -13.57 3.54 7.03
CA GLU A 24 -14.87 3.53 6.31
C GLU A 24 -14.76 2.92 4.91
N GLY A 25 -13.71 3.25 4.16
CA GLY A 25 -13.51 2.73 2.81
C GLY A 25 -12.93 1.31 2.76
N LEU A 26 -12.17 0.90 3.78
CA LEU A 26 -11.58 -0.45 3.85
C LEU A 26 -12.62 -1.51 4.25
N GLY A 27 -13.61 -1.13 5.06
CA GLY A 27 -14.60 -2.04 5.64
C GLY A 27 -14.04 -2.89 6.78
N ASP A 28 -14.80 -3.90 7.20
CA ASP A 28 -14.48 -4.72 8.38
C ASP A 28 -13.26 -5.64 8.16
N LYS A 29 -13.13 -6.14 6.93
CA LYS A 29 -12.05 -7.03 6.48
C LYS A 29 -11.43 -6.46 5.21
N PHE A 30 -10.11 -6.51 5.15
CA PHE A 30 -9.33 -6.05 4.00
C PHE A 30 -8.01 -6.80 3.92
N ILE A 31 -7.30 -6.65 2.80
CA ILE A 31 -6.01 -7.31 2.59
C ILE A 31 -4.87 -6.32 2.81
N ALA A 32 -3.91 -6.68 3.66
CA ALA A 32 -2.60 -6.05 3.72
C ALA A 32 -1.59 -6.87 2.93
N THR A 33 -0.77 -6.24 2.10
CA THR A 33 0.32 -6.93 1.39
C THR A 33 1.53 -6.02 1.16
N LYS A 34 2.61 -6.60 0.64
CA LYS A 34 3.82 -5.86 0.22
C LYS A 34 3.47 -4.95 -0.97
N GLY A 35 3.74 -3.67 -0.80
CA GLY A 35 3.74 -2.70 -1.88
C GLY A 35 5.08 -2.64 -2.61
N LEU A 36 5.10 -1.84 -3.67
CA LEU A 36 6.34 -1.38 -4.30
C LEU A 36 7.03 -0.37 -3.37
N ASP A 37 8.30 -0.04 -3.65
CA ASP A 37 9.02 1.04 -2.97
C ASP A 37 9.15 0.89 -1.44
N ASN A 38 9.17 -0.36 -0.95
CA ASN A 38 9.22 -0.70 0.48
C ASN A 38 8.07 -0.10 1.31
N CYS A 39 6.86 -0.08 0.76
CA CYS A 39 5.66 0.20 1.53
C CYS A 39 4.76 -1.03 1.65
N LEU A 40 3.65 -0.90 2.38
CA LEU A 40 2.56 -1.87 2.40
C LEU A 40 1.34 -1.29 1.70
N PHE A 41 0.58 -2.13 1.02
CA PHE A 41 -0.72 -1.78 0.48
C PHE A 41 -1.83 -2.39 1.33
N LEU A 42 -2.88 -1.62 1.58
CA LEU A 42 -4.16 -2.09 2.10
C LEU A 42 -5.23 -1.93 1.03
N TYR A 43 -5.92 -3.02 0.71
CA TYR A 43 -7.01 -3.04 -0.27
C TYR A 43 -8.31 -3.46 0.39
N PRO A 44 -9.42 -2.72 0.16
CA PRO A 44 -10.73 -3.28 0.44
C PRO A 44 -10.94 -4.55 -0.39
N MET A 45 -11.77 -5.47 0.11
CA MET A 45 -11.94 -6.79 -0.51
C MET A 45 -12.39 -6.73 -1.98
N GLU A 46 -13.17 -5.72 -2.35
CA GLU A 46 -13.61 -5.50 -3.73
C GLU A 46 -12.43 -5.20 -4.66
N GLU A 47 -11.59 -4.22 -4.31
CA GLU A 47 -10.40 -3.86 -5.09
C GLU A 47 -9.38 -5.01 -5.13
N TRP A 48 -9.23 -5.74 -4.01
CA TRP A 48 -8.38 -6.92 -3.98
C TRP A 48 -8.82 -7.98 -4.98
N ARG A 49 -10.13 -8.26 -5.10
CA ARG A 49 -10.66 -9.21 -6.08
C ARG A 49 -10.37 -8.77 -7.50
N LEU A 50 -10.53 -7.49 -7.81
CA LEU A 50 -10.21 -6.95 -9.13
C LEU A 50 -8.73 -7.13 -9.47
N LEU A 51 -7.84 -6.84 -8.51
CA LEU A 51 -6.40 -7.02 -8.66
C LEU A 51 -6.05 -8.51 -8.80
N GLU A 52 -6.67 -9.39 -8.02
CA GLU A 52 -6.46 -10.83 -8.10
C GLU A 52 -6.78 -11.37 -9.51
N GLN A 53 -7.89 -10.94 -10.11
CA GLN A 53 -8.24 -11.32 -11.49
C GLN A 53 -7.21 -10.84 -12.50
N LYS A 54 -6.72 -9.59 -12.38
CA LYS A 54 -5.65 -9.06 -13.23
C LYS A 54 -4.34 -9.85 -13.08
N MET A 55 -4.03 -10.31 -11.86
CA MET A 55 -2.83 -11.10 -11.61
C MET A 55 -2.94 -12.53 -12.16
N LYS A 56 -4.14 -13.12 -12.09
CA LYS A 56 -4.42 -14.44 -12.68
C LYS A 56 -4.31 -14.46 -14.21
N SER A 57 -4.52 -13.33 -14.87
CA SER A 57 -4.38 -13.23 -16.33
C SER A 57 -2.93 -13.07 -16.80
N LEU A 58 -1.96 -12.87 -15.89
CA LEU A 58 -0.56 -12.73 -16.26
C LEU A 58 0.01 -14.05 -16.84
N PRO A 59 0.85 -13.99 -17.89
CA PRO A 59 1.40 -15.20 -18.49
C PRO A 59 2.31 -15.99 -17.53
N PHE A 60 1.87 -17.17 -17.09
CA PHE A 60 2.65 -18.01 -16.17
C PHE A 60 3.98 -18.49 -16.77
N THR A 61 4.15 -18.44 -18.09
CA THR A 61 5.38 -18.82 -18.78
C THR A 61 6.51 -17.81 -18.58
N ARG A 62 6.20 -16.54 -18.32
CA ARG A 62 7.22 -15.51 -18.07
C ARG A 62 7.72 -15.53 -16.63
N ALA A 63 9.04 -15.48 -16.46
CA ALA A 63 9.67 -15.56 -15.14
C ALA A 63 9.37 -14.34 -14.26
N ASP A 64 9.35 -13.15 -14.85
CA ASP A 64 9.01 -11.88 -14.19
C ASP A 64 7.57 -11.87 -13.65
N ALA A 65 6.60 -12.33 -14.45
CA ALA A 65 5.20 -12.46 -14.04
C ALA A 65 5.07 -13.40 -12.83
N ARG A 66 5.69 -14.59 -12.87
CA ARG A 66 5.68 -15.52 -11.73
C ARG A 66 6.34 -14.90 -10.49
N ALA A 67 7.45 -14.21 -10.65
CA ALA A 67 8.16 -13.57 -9.54
C ALA A 67 7.28 -12.48 -8.89
N PHE A 68 6.65 -11.64 -9.70
CA PHE A 68 5.76 -10.58 -9.23
C PHE A 68 4.53 -11.14 -8.49
N VAL A 69 3.84 -12.13 -9.08
CA VAL A 69 2.69 -12.80 -8.43
C VAL A 69 3.11 -13.43 -7.10
N ARG A 70 4.22 -14.17 -7.06
CA ARG A 70 4.71 -14.79 -5.81
C ARG A 70 5.05 -13.73 -4.77
N PHE A 71 5.76 -12.68 -5.16
CA PHE A 71 6.12 -11.59 -4.27
C PHE A 71 4.87 -10.93 -3.65
N PHE A 72 3.89 -10.62 -4.50
CA PHE A 72 2.69 -9.89 -4.10
C PHE A 72 1.73 -10.74 -3.26
N PHE A 73 1.50 -12.01 -3.60
CA PHE A 73 0.58 -12.86 -2.84
C PHE A 73 1.22 -13.51 -1.61
N SER A 74 2.53 -13.77 -1.60
CA SER A 74 3.19 -14.34 -0.40
C SER A 74 3.22 -13.38 0.79
N GLY A 75 3.05 -12.07 0.53
CA GLY A 75 2.89 -11.05 1.56
C GLY A 75 1.45 -10.80 1.97
N ALA A 76 0.46 -11.30 1.24
CA ALA A 76 -0.93 -10.95 1.44
C ALA A 76 -1.51 -11.63 2.69
N THR A 77 -2.12 -10.84 3.57
CA THR A 77 -2.85 -11.31 4.75
C THR A 77 -4.17 -10.58 4.85
N GLU A 78 -5.20 -11.28 5.31
CA GLU A 78 -6.42 -10.62 5.76
C GLU A 78 -6.14 -9.88 7.07
N CYS A 79 -6.73 -8.70 7.23
CA CYS A 79 -6.62 -7.84 8.39
C CYS A 79 -8.01 -7.35 8.81
N GLU A 80 -8.15 -7.14 10.12
CA GLU A 80 -9.31 -6.54 10.76
C GLU A 80 -8.82 -5.47 11.73
N VAL A 81 -9.66 -4.46 11.96
CA VAL A 81 -9.37 -3.37 12.87
C VAL A 81 -9.85 -3.70 14.28
N ASP A 82 -8.99 -3.53 15.28
CA ASP A 82 -9.34 -3.69 16.69
C ASP A 82 -10.25 -2.55 17.20
N LYS A 83 -10.76 -2.68 18.43
CA LYS A 83 -11.62 -1.66 19.06
C LYS A 83 -10.99 -0.27 19.19
N GLN A 84 -9.68 -0.15 19.05
CA GLN A 84 -8.94 1.12 19.11
C GLN A 84 -8.61 1.68 17.72
N GLY A 85 -9.10 1.06 16.64
CA GLY A 85 -8.84 1.52 15.29
C GLY A 85 -7.50 1.05 14.72
N ARG A 86 -6.87 0.02 15.30
CA ARG A 86 -5.55 -0.47 14.87
C ARG A 86 -5.62 -1.80 14.13
N ILE A 87 -4.67 -2.05 13.25
CA ILE A 87 -4.38 -3.38 12.72
C ILE A 87 -3.10 -3.95 13.28
N LEU A 88 -2.99 -5.27 13.36
CA LEU A 88 -1.75 -5.98 13.65
C LEU A 88 -1.05 -6.33 12.34
N LEU A 89 0.16 -5.83 12.13
CA LEU A 89 0.96 -6.16 10.94
C LEU A 89 1.88 -7.37 11.22
N PRO A 90 1.80 -8.44 10.40
CA PRO A 90 2.75 -9.54 10.44
C PRO A 90 4.20 -9.09 10.34
N ALA A 91 5.11 -9.82 10.97
CA ALA A 91 6.53 -9.47 11.03
C ALA A 91 7.17 -9.33 9.64
N ASN A 92 6.84 -10.22 8.70
CA ASN A 92 7.35 -10.17 7.32
C ASN A 92 6.94 -8.88 6.58
N LEU A 93 5.74 -8.34 6.83
CA LEU A 93 5.30 -7.07 6.26
C LEU A 93 6.02 -5.90 6.91
N ARG A 94 6.16 -5.89 8.23
CA ARG A 94 6.89 -4.85 8.95
C ARG A 94 8.36 -4.78 8.50
N SER A 95 9.02 -5.93 8.35
CA SER A 95 10.40 -5.99 7.86
C SER A 95 10.52 -5.55 6.41
N HIS A 96 9.58 -5.92 5.53
CA HIS A 96 9.55 -5.47 4.14
C HIS A 96 9.47 -3.95 4.04
N ALA A 97 8.53 -3.36 4.78
CA ALA A 97 8.27 -1.91 4.74
C ALA A 97 9.09 -1.08 5.74
N ARG A 98 10.08 -1.70 6.40
CA ARG A 98 11.01 -1.04 7.34
C ARG A 98 10.29 -0.24 8.44
N LEU A 99 9.21 -0.82 8.98
CA LEU A 99 8.35 -0.16 9.96
C LEU A 99 8.93 -0.31 11.37
N ASP A 100 9.69 0.71 11.81
CA ASP A 100 10.37 0.70 13.10
C ASP A 100 9.64 1.47 14.20
N LYS A 101 9.25 2.73 13.94
CA LYS A 101 8.59 3.59 14.94
C LYS A 101 7.57 4.53 14.35
N GLU A 102 7.99 5.46 13.50
CA GLU A 102 7.11 6.45 12.87
C GLU A 102 6.65 5.95 11.51
N VAL A 103 5.36 6.03 11.28
CA VAL A 103 4.73 5.55 10.04
C VAL A 103 3.88 6.65 9.43
N VAL A 104 3.78 6.61 8.11
CA VAL A 104 2.91 7.48 7.33
C VAL A 104 1.88 6.59 6.63
N VAL A 105 0.61 6.94 6.79
CA VAL A 105 -0.52 6.25 6.17
C VAL A 105 -1.13 7.18 5.14
N ILE A 106 -1.10 6.80 3.86
CA ILE A 106 -1.57 7.62 2.76
C ILE A 106 -2.70 6.95 1.99
N GLY A 107 -3.59 7.75 1.40
CA GLY A 107 -4.63 7.28 0.50
C GLY A 107 -4.24 7.52 -0.95
N VAL A 108 -4.26 6.48 -1.77
CA VAL A 108 -3.89 6.53 -3.20
C VAL A 108 -5.03 5.95 -4.04
N SER A 109 -6.15 6.66 -4.08
CA SER A 109 -7.37 6.33 -4.83
C SER A 109 -8.03 5.02 -4.39
N THR A 110 -7.59 3.87 -4.92
CA THR A 110 -8.19 2.54 -4.70
C THR A 110 -7.55 1.77 -3.55
N ARG A 111 -6.43 2.28 -3.00
CA ARG A 111 -5.72 1.65 -1.89
C ARG A 111 -5.29 2.65 -0.85
N VAL A 112 -4.98 2.14 0.33
CA VAL A 112 -4.22 2.83 1.37
C VAL A 112 -2.81 2.27 1.36
N GLU A 113 -1.81 3.09 1.65
CA GLU A 113 -0.44 2.62 1.81
C GLU A 113 0.08 2.95 3.21
N ILE A 114 0.94 2.07 3.74
CA ILE A 114 1.65 2.28 5.00
C ILE A 114 3.14 2.29 4.69
N TRP A 115 3.78 3.37 5.08
CA TRP A 115 5.19 3.61 4.90
C TRP A 115 5.88 3.80 6.25
N SER A 116 7.18 3.49 6.32
CA SER A 116 8.00 4.13 7.34
C SER A 116 8.13 5.61 6.98
N ARG A 117 8.22 6.49 7.98
CA ARG A 117 8.40 7.92 7.72
C ARG A 117 9.64 8.19 6.87
N GLU A 118 10.75 7.52 7.17
CA GLU A 118 12.01 7.70 6.46
C GLU A 118 11.90 7.34 4.97
N GLU A 119 11.31 6.18 4.65
CA GLU A 119 11.15 5.76 3.25
C GLU A 119 10.17 6.67 2.51
N TRP A 120 9.10 7.13 3.16
CA TRP A 120 8.18 8.11 2.56
C TRP A 120 8.86 9.44 2.27
N GLU A 121 9.55 10.04 3.24
CA GLU A 121 10.26 11.31 3.04
C GLU A 121 11.35 11.22 1.97
N LYS A 122 12.00 10.06 1.85
CA LYS A 122 12.98 9.80 0.79
C LYS A 122 12.29 9.71 -0.57
N TYR A 123 11.22 8.93 -0.67
CA TYR A 123 10.44 8.78 -1.90
C TYR A 123 9.86 10.13 -2.36
N SER A 124 9.24 10.88 -1.45
CA SER A 124 8.62 12.18 -1.74
C SER A 124 9.64 13.20 -2.21
N ARG A 125 10.81 13.33 -1.55
CA ARG A 125 11.87 14.24 -2.00
C ARG A 125 12.43 13.88 -3.38
N GLN A 126 12.61 12.58 -3.64
CA GLN A 126 13.06 12.12 -4.96
C GLN A 126 12.01 12.42 -6.03
N SER A 127 10.75 12.16 -5.71
CA SER A 127 9.63 12.34 -6.63
C SER A 127 9.28 13.80 -6.87
N GLU A 128 9.42 14.68 -5.88
CA GLU A 128 9.23 16.13 -6.02
C GLU A 128 10.16 16.70 -7.10
N SER A 129 11.43 16.31 -7.11
CA SER A 129 12.37 16.75 -8.15
C SER A 129 12.03 16.26 -9.56
N THR A 130 11.17 15.26 -9.67
CA THR A 130 10.72 14.66 -10.92
C THR A 130 9.25 14.97 -11.18
N TYR A 131 8.54 15.69 -10.30
CA TYR A 131 7.08 15.81 -10.35
C TYR A 131 6.66 16.58 -11.60
N GLU A 132 7.35 17.69 -11.90
CA GLU A 132 7.16 18.45 -13.12
C GLU A 132 7.50 17.62 -14.36
N GLU A 133 8.61 16.88 -14.35
CA GLU A 133 9.02 16.02 -15.48
C GLU A 133 8.07 14.83 -15.71
N LEU A 134 7.51 14.25 -14.64
CA LEU A 134 6.51 13.19 -14.67
C LEU A 134 5.17 13.73 -15.17
N ALA A 135 4.77 14.92 -14.71
CA ALA A 135 3.56 15.57 -15.19
C ALA A 135 3.62 15.81 -16.69
N GLU A 136 4.75 16.30 -17.22
CA GLU A 136 4.97 16.46 -18.67
C GLU A 136 4.85 15.12 -19.42
N LYS A 137 5.46 14.05 -18.91
CA LYS A 137 5.37 12.70 -19.52
C LYS A 137 3.98 12.07 -19.42
N ILE A 138 3.19 12.43 -18.41
CA ILE A 138 1.80 11.95 -18.25
C ILE A 138 0.87 12.65 -19.25
N VAL A 139 1.13 13.92 -19.59
CA VAL A 139 0.36 14.63 -20.63
C VAL A 139 0.56 13.97 -22.01
N ASP A 140 1.74 13.41 -22.29
CA ASP A 140 1.99 12.62 -23.52
C ASP A 140 1.30 11.25 -23.50
N PHE A 141 0.95 10.73 -22.32
CA PHE A 141 0.07 9.57 -22.16
C PHE A 141 -1.38 10.05 -22.19
N ASP A 142 -1.87 10.36 -23.40
CA ASP A 142 -3.25 10.71 -23.75
C ASP A 142 -4.26 10.38 -22.63
N LEU A 143 -4.40 11.32 -21.68
CA LEU A 143 -5.48 11.29 -20.73
C LEU A 143 -6.67 11.73 -21.57
N GLY A 144 -7.32 10.77 -22.21
CA GLY A 144 -8.51 10.96 -23.02
C GLY A 144 -9.68 11.48 -22.21
N ILE A 145 -9.54 12.72 -21.73
CA ILE A 145 -10.59 13.66 -21.36
C ILE A 145 -10.87 14.56 -22.57
#